data_AF-A0A8T7K2H8-F1
#
_entry.id   AF-A0A8T7K2H8-F1
#
_cell.length_a   1.000
_cell.length_b   1.000
_cell.length_c   1.000
_cell.angle_alpha   90.00
_cell.angle_beta   90.00
_cell.angle_gamma   90.00
#
_symmetry.space_group_name_H-M   'P 1'
#
loop_
_entity.id
_entity.type
_entity.pdbx_description
1 polymer ?
#
loop_
_entity_poly.entity_id
_entity_poly.type
_entity_poly.pdbx_seq_one_letter_code
_entity_poly.pdbx_strand_id
1 'polypeptide(L)'
;MSAGIRAVERGSVGLAGAQFMRYVHYADYLSVSLEQMFTDGLAHYAPFPETFTREQRLEAQLTQAVVHLQSTGQPIDDSTLRVWTGFSLKTLHRHPATHAVLRRLETEALDNRERMLLEQVETAIRLQQAQGKPAYRKDISQKTGVSTRSLKTYPRVHERLNSLNRRSPDEKPTRMLRCEQTLLTQAQQVIKAFLEEGQPVTQERVAAALGLSLAHLHRAYPKVMALLKQSRTLHATQTDQMLLTQAEAAVQQFHAEHQVVTRKAVARCLGIHVNTLSRYPQVCDYLKTVCDEEFARQKNARVDKVACALDALQAQTHASILTQAVICNKAGFNESAARHHPELKAMMMPLLEAQQAQQRQQLLQRVNEAVATLNQQGKKVSMPAVSQLVGRSLANLRDYPEIVERVRQARLDRRDAYESQLLALIEQAVPQLETADQPLTQKAICTVMGISPNTLRYYRRAKAAVDAIASQYHRECHTPWQDRYRSPD
;
A
#
# COMPACT_ATOMS: atom_id res chain seq x y z
N MET A 1 57.76 32.72 96.21
CA MET A 1 56.37 32.61 95.70
C MET A 1 56.30 33.26 94.33
N SER A 2 56.07 32.47 93.29
CA SER A 2 56.16 32.89 91.88
C SER A 2 55.02 33.82 91.48
N ALA A 3 55.28 34.70 90.50
CA ALA A 3 54.37 35.75 90.05
C ALA A 3 53.01 35.23 89.52
N GLY A 4 52.89 33.93 89.21
CA GLY A 4 51.65 33.30 88.74
C GLY A 4 50.56 33.18 89.80
N ILE A 5 50.91 33.01 91.08
CA ILE A 5 49.91 32.84 92.15
C ILE A 5 49.22 34.18 92.48
N ARG A 6 49.92 35.31 92.29
CA ARG A 6 49.35 36.66 92.52
C ARG A 6 48.26 37.05 91.52
N ALA A 7 48.17 36.39 90.36
CA ALA A 7 47.16 36.68 89.34
C ALA A 7 45.78 36.04 89.67
N VAL A 8 45.75 35.04 90.55
CA VAL A 8 44.52 34.36 90.95
C VAL A 8 43.79 35.09 92.09
N GLU A 9 44.53 35.81 92.95
CA GLU A 9 43.98 36.51 94.12
C GLU A 9 43.47 37.93 93.84
N ARG A 10 43.79 38.54 92.69
CA ARG A 10 43.19 39.80 92.27
C ARG A 10 42.41 39.56 90.99
N GLY A 11 41.12 39.27 91.13
CA GLY A 11 40.18 39.22 90.01
C GLY A 11 40.24 40.53 89.22
N SER A 12 41.04 40.55 88.17
CA SER A 12 41.12 41.68 87.25
C SER A 12 39.90 41.68 86.35
N VAL A 13 39.17 42.79 86.41
CA VAL A 13 37.97 43.11 85.65
C VAL A 13 38.33 43.16 84.16
N GLY A 14 38.08 42.10 83.41
CA GLY A 14 38.24 42.13 81.94
C GLY A 14 38.41 40.81 81.19
N LEU A 15 38.61 39.67 81.84
CA LEU A 15 38.68 38.35 81.18
C LEU A 15 37.66 37.39 81.79
N ALA A 16 36.98 36.61 80.95
CA ALA A 16 36.01 35.58 81.34
C ALA A 16 36.73 34.36 81.97
N GLY A 17 37.48 34.58 83.04
CA GLY A 17 38.06 33.54 83.87
C GLY A 17 37.02 33.04 84.88
N ALA A 18 36.98 31.73 85.11
CA ALA A 18 36.13 31.18 86.16
C ALA A 18 36.59 31.72 87.53
N GLN A 19 35.63 32.09 88.39
CA GLN A 19 35.92 32.52 89.76
C GLN A 19 36.75 31.43 90.46
N PHE A 20 37.75 31.82 91.26
CA PHE A 20 38.61 30.87 91.99
C PHE A 20 37.82 29.77 92.70
N MET A 21 36.68 30.12 93.29
CA MET A 21 35.77 29.19 93.95
C MET A 21 35.25 28.07 93.05
N ARG A 22 35.11 28.28 91.74
CA ARG A 22 34.75 27.21 90.80
C ARG A 22 35.85 26.16 90.68
N TYR A 23 37.13 26.56 90.72
CA TYR A 23 38.23 25.60 90.69
C TYR A 23 38.30 24.81 92.00
N VAL A 24 38.01 25.46 93.13
CA VAL A 24 37.90 24.77 94.44
C VAL A 24 36.76 23.75 94.41
N HIS A 25 35.57 24.13 93.96
CA HIS A 25 34.44 23.20 93.83
C HIS A 25 34.70 22.06 92.84
N TYR A 26 35.46 22.32 91.78
CA TYR A 26 35.80 21.28 90.80
C TYR A 26 36.87 20.31 91.34
N ALA A 27 37.84 20.81 92.09
CA ALA A 27 38.83 19.99 92.78
C ALA A 27 38.17 19.11 93.86
N ASP A 28 37.24 19.70 94.64
CA ASP A 28 36.40 18.96 95.59
C ASP A 28 35.57 17.87 94.89
N TYR A 29 34.94 18.21 93.77
CA TYR A 29 34.17 17.24 92.98
C TYR A 29 35.03 16.07 92.50
N LEU A 30 36.26 16.34 92.08
CA LEU A 30 37.22 15.34 91.66
C LEU A 30 37.95 14.65 92.83
N SER A 31 37.68 15.07 94.08
CA SER A 31 38.34 14.58 95.30
C SER A 31 39.87 14.65 95.24
N VAL A 32 40.39 15.66 94.57
CA VAL A 32 41.83 15.95 94.49
C VAL A 32 42.11 17.32 95.08
N SER A 33 43.31 17.53 95.63
CA SER A 33 43.67 18.86 96.09
C SER A 33 43.76 19.81 94.90
N LEU A 34 43.47 21.10 95.13
CA LEU A 34 43.58 22.12 94.10
C LEU A 34 45.00 22.14 93.49
N GLU A 35 46.02 21.94 94.32
CA GLU A 35 47.42 21.84 93.91
C GLU A 35 47.64 20.66 92.96
N GLN A 36 47.10 19.49 93.30
CA GLN A 36 47.23 18.28 92.49
C GLN A 36 46.46 18.39 91.18
N MET A 37 45.28 19.00 91.19
CA MET A 37 44.51 19.32 89.98
C MET A 37 45.31 20.23 89.02
N PHE A 38 46.03 21.23 89.54
CA PHE A 38 46.88 22.09 88.72
C PHE A 38 48.17 21.40 88.30
N THR A 39 48.74 20.53 89.13
CA THR A 39 49.98 19.82 88.81
C THR A 39 49.75 18.81 87.69
N ASP A 40 48.65 18.06 87.74
CA ASP A 40 48.28 17.10 86.70
C ASP A 40 47.83 17.81 85.41
N GLY A 41 47.09 18.91 85.52
CA GLY A 41 46.69 19.72 84.36
C GLY A 41 47.88 20.42 83.67
N LEU A 42 48.91 20.80 84.43
CA LEU A 42 50.13 21.41 83.89
C LEU A 42 51.18 20.39 83.46
N ALA A 43 51.11 19.14 83.92
CA ALA A 43 52.04 18.07 83.52
C ALA A 43 51.99 17.75 82.01
N HIS A 44 50.88 18.08 81.33
CA HIS A 44 50.73 17.95 79.89
C HIS A 44 51.27 19.14 79.08
N TYR A 45 51.66 20.24 79.75
CA TYR A 45 52.30 21.38 79.11
C TYR A 45 53.79 21.38 79.43
N ALA A 46 54.60 20.86 78.51
CA ALA A 46 56.04 21.07 78.57
C ALA A 46 56.32 22.59 78.62
N PRO A 47 57.07 23.10 79.61
CA PRO A 47 57.34 24.53 79.70
C PRO A 47 58.14 24.95 78.46
N PHE A 48 57.52 25.80 77.62
CA PHE A 48 58.22 26.38 76.49
C PHE A 48 59.33 27.30 77.00
N PRO A 49 60.52 27.31 76.38
CA PRO A 49 61.56 28.29 76.72
C PRO A 49 60.99 29.71 76.63
N GLU A 50 61.32 30.58 77.58
CA GLU A 50 60.77 31.94 77.66
C GLU A 50 61.05 32.80 76.41
N THR A 51 61.98 32.36 75.57
CA THR A 51 62.39 33.00 74.31
C THR A 51 61.43 32.76 73.13
N PHE A 52 60.46 31.84 73.23
CA PHE A 52 59.54 31.56 72.13
C PHE A 52 58.50 32.66 71.94
N THR A 53 58.41 33.18 70.71
CA THR A 53 57.30 34.07 70.31
C THR A 53 55.98 33.30 70.35
N ARG A 54 54.87 34.03 70.51
CA ARG A 54 53.51 33.44 70.56
C ARG A 54 53.23 32.52 69.37
N GLU A 55 53.74 32.87 68.18
CA GLU A 55 53.57 32.08 66.95
C GLU A 55 54.36 30.78 66.97
N GLN A 56 55.60 30.82 67.48
CA GLN A 56 56.43 29.61 67.61
C GLN A 56 55.84 28.62 68.64
N ARG A 57 55.16 29.13 69.69
CA ARG A 57 54.44 28.27 70.64
C ARG A 57 53.22 27.60 69.99
N LEU A 58 52.47 28.34 69.17
CA LEU A 58 51.32 27.80 68.43
C LEU A 58 51.76 26.72 67.43
N GLU A 59 52.84 26.94 66.70
CA GLU A 59 53.40 25.96 65.77
C GLU A 59 53.89 24.70 66.48
N ALA A 60 54.61 24.85 67.60
CA ALA A 60 55.10 23.72 68.37
C ALA A 60 53.95 22.89 68.99
N GLN A 61 52.93 23.55 69.54
CA GLN A 61 51.73 22.88 70.07
C GLN A 61 50.94 22.16 68.98
N LEU A 62 50.77 22.79 67.81
CA LEU A 62 50.10 22.15 66.68
C LEU A 62 50.90 20.94 66.18
N THR A 63 52.22 21.06 66.08
CA THR A 63 53.08 19.95 65.64
C THR A 63 53.05 18.79 66.61
N GLN A 64 53.11 19.05 67.92
CA GLN A 64 52.99 18.02 68.97
C GLN A 64 51.61 17.35 68.95
N ALA A 65 50.53 18.13 68.80
CA ALA A 65 49.17 17.60 68.68
C ALA A 65 49.05 16.68 67.46
N VAL A 66 49.58 17.09 66.31
CA VAL A 66 49.57 16.29 65.08
C VAL A 66 50.36 14.99 65.24
N VAL A 67 51.57 15.04 65.81
CA VAL A 67 52.39 13.84 66.06
C VAL A 67 51.67 12.87 67.01
N HIS A 68 51.02 13.38 68.05
CA HIS A 68 50.26 12.56 68.98
C HIS A 68 49.00 11.93 68.34
N LEU A 69 48.25 12.70 67.56
CA LEU A 69 47.08 12.18 66.84
C LEU A 69 47.48 11.12 65.80
N GLN A 70 48.62 11.31 65.12
CA GLN A 70 49.19 10.33 64.21
C GLN A 70 49.61 9.03 64.92
N SER A 71 50.28 9.12 66.08
CA SER A 71 50.73 7.94 66.82
C SER A 71 49.58 7.14 67.46
N THR A 72 48.50 7.82 67.82
CA THR A 72 47.29 7.20 68.39
C THR A 72 46.26 6.77 67.34
N GLY A 73 46.47 7.10 66.07
CA GLY A 73 45.56 6.76 64.98
C GLY A 73 44.22 7.49 65.04
N GLN A 74 44.13 8.58 65.80
CA GLN A 74 42.92 9.40 65.87
C GLN A 74 42.78 10.27 64.62
N PRO A 75 41.53 10.53 64.15
CA PRO A 75 41.32 11.39 62.99
C PRO A 75 41.82 12.80 63.28
N ILE A 76 42.62 13.35 62.38
CA ILE A 76 43.09 14.73 62.46
C ILE A 76 42.00 15.63 61.87
N ASP A 77 41.06 16.04 62.71
CA ASP A 77 39.93 16.91 62.34
C ASP A 77 39.91 18.19 63.19
N ASP A 78 39.05 19.14 62.81
CA ASP A 78 38.92 20.43 63.54
C ASP A 78 38.64 20.22 65.03
N SER A 79 37.83 19.21 65.36
CA SER A 79 37.40 18.96 66.73
C SER A 79 38.56 18.47 67.60
N THR A 80 39.35 17.54 67.10
CA THR A 80 40.50 16.95 67.79
C THR A 80 41.65 17.93 67.90
N LEU A 81 41.97 18.64 66.82
CA LEU A 81 43.00 19.69 66.85
C LEU A 81 42.64 20.82 67.81
N ARG A 82 41.36 21.19 67.92
CA ARG A 82 40.90 22.20 68.88
C ARG A 82 41.02 21.74 70.33
N VAL A 83 40.70 20.48 70.62
CA VAL A 83 40.83 19.89 71.97
C VAL A 83 42.30 19.86 72.39
N TRP A 84 43.19 19.45 71.50
CA TRP A 84 44.62 19.29 71.80
C TRP A 84 45.39 20.60 71.86
N THR A 85 45.09 21.54 70.95
CA THR A 85 45.81 22.82 70.90
C THR A 85 45.16 23.89 71.76
N GLY A 86 43.86 23.76 72.09
CA GLY A 86 43.07 24.80 72.75
C GLY A 86 42.68 25.98 71.84
N PHE A 87 43.07 25.96 70.56
CA PHE A 87 42.79 27.03 69.60
C PHE A 87 41.82 26.57 68.51
N SER A 88 41.00 27.50 68.02
CA SER A 88 40.14 27.23 66.85
C SER A 88 40.96 27.15 65.56
N LEU A 89 40.54 26.34 64.57
CA LEU A 89 41.16 26.32 63.24
C LEU A 89 41.24 27.71 62.61
N LYS A 90 40.25 28.58 62.83
CA LYS A 90 40.28 29.97 62.33
C LYS A 90 41.45 30.77 62.90
N THR A 91 41.85 30.50 64.15
CA THR A 91 43.04 31.09 64.78
C THR A 91 44.31 30.48 64.22
N LEU A 92 44.35 29.16 64.02
CA LEU A 92 45.49 28.44 63.46
C LEU A 92 45.74 28.79 61.97
N HIS A 93 44.70 29.09 61.19
CA HIS A 93 44.87 29.52 59.79
C HIS A 93 45.33 30.98 59.64
N ARG A 94 45.18 31.82 60.67
CA ARG A 94 45.64 33.23 60.64
C ARG A 94 47.15 33.38 60.71
N HIS A 95 47.85 32.38 61.27
CA HIS A 95 49.30 32.39 61.36
C HIS A 95 49.91 31.56 60.22
N PRO A 96 50.90 32.09 59.48
CA PRO A 96 51.42 31.45 58.27
C PRO A 96 52.10 30.10 58.53
N ALA A 97 52.78 29.95 59.66
CA ALA A 97 53.48 28.71 60.02
C ALA A 97 52.51 27.55 60.32
N THR A 98 51.49 27.78 61.16
CA THR A 98 50.45 26.79 61.46
C THR A 98 49.57 26.51 60.24
N HIS A 99 49.29 27.51 59.41
CA HIS A 99 48.60 27.31 58.13
C HIS A 99 49.40 26.40 57.18
N ALA A 100 50.72 26.52 57.15
CA ALA A 100 51.56 25.65 56.32
C ALA A 100 51.52 24.18 56.81
N VAL A 101 51.51 23.95 58.12
CA VAL A 101 51.35 22.60 58.71
C VAL A 101 49.98 22.01 58.37
N LEU A 102 48.90 22.77 58.54
CA LEU A 102 47.55 22.32 58.19
C LEU A 102 47.40 21.99 56.70
N ARG A 103 47.95 22.83 55.82
CA ARG A 103 47.96 22.54 54.37
C ARG A 103 48.71 21.28 54.00
N ARG A 104 49.84 20.98 54.67
CA ARG A 104 50.58 19.73 54.44
C ARG A 104 49.73 18.51 54.82
N LEU A 105 49.05 18.56 55.96
CA LEU A 105 48.17 17.48 56.42
C LEU A 105 46.95 17.29 55.52
N GLU A 106 46.35 18.37 55.03
CA GLU A 106 45.27 18.32 54.05
C GLU A 106 45.74 17.65 52.74
N THR A 107 46.94 17.98 52.25
CA THR A 107 47.50 17.34 51.05
C THR A 107 47.80 15.86 51.26
N GLU A 108 48.35 15.48 52.42
CA GLU A 108 48.63 14.08 52.75
C GLU A 108 47.35 13.25 52.91
N ALA A 109 46.31 13.81 53.53
CA ALA A 109 45.01 13.17 53.67
C ALA A 109 44.32 12.95 52.31
N LEU A 110 44.43 13.93 51.40
CA LEU A 110 43.92 13.81 50.03
C LEU A 110 44.68 12.75 49.23
N ASP A 111 46.01 12.71 49.35
CA ASP A 111 46.86 11.70 48.71
C ASP A 111 46.56 10.27 49.21
N ASN A 112 46.38 10.10 50.51
CA ASN A 112 46.03 8.80 51.10
C ASN A 112 44.64 8.33 50.64
N ARG A 113 43.67 9.25 50.61
CA ARG A 113 42.32 8.95 50.10
C ARG A 113 42.35 8.59 48.61
N GLU A 114 43.18 9.26 47.82
CA GLU A 114 43.36 8.94 46.42
C GLU A 114 43.95 7.53 46.23
N ARG A 115 44.96 7.14 47.03
CA ARG A 115 45.58 5.80 46.96
C ARG A 115 44.57 4.69 47.26
N MET A 116 43.81 4.83 48.34
CA MET A 116 42.76 3.86 48.69
C MET A 116 41.71 3.73 47.58
N LEU A 117 41.29 4.87 47.00
CA LEU A 117 40.34 4.87 45.90
C LEU A 117 40.90 4.22 44.64
N LEU A 118 42.19 4.44 44.35
CA LEU A 118 42.86 3.81 43.21
C LEU A 118 42.85 2.28 43.35
N GLU A 119 43.16 1.75 44.53
CA GLU A 119 43.14 0.31 44.79
C GLU A 119 41.73 -0.29 44.64
N GLN A 120 40.71 0.39 45.16
CA GLN A 120 39.31 0.00 44.96
C GLN A 120 38.89 0.03 43.47
N VAL A 121 39.37 1.02 42.73
CA VAL A 121 39.13 1.10 41.28
C VAL A 121 39.84 -0.05 40.55
N GLU A 122 41.07 -0.40 40.93
CA GLU A 122 41.81 -1.51 40.31
C GLU A 122 41.17 -2.87 40.56
N THR A 123 40.70 -3.12 41.78
CA THR A 123 39.97 -4.36 42.09
C THR A 123 38.67 -4.46 41.29
N ALA A 124 37.92 -3.35 41.16
CA ALA A 124 36.72 -3.29 40.34
C ALA A 124 37.01 -3.57 38.85
N ILE A 125 38.12 -3.04 38.32
CA ILE A 125 38.57 -3.29 36.93
C ILE A 125 38.87 -4.77 36.71
N ARG A 126 39.65 -5.40 37.61
CA ARG A 126 40.02 -6.82 37.49
C ARG A 126 38.78 -7.72 37.51
N LEU A 127 37.84 -7.44 38.40
CA LEU A 127 36.60 -8.22 38.53
C LEU A 127 35.71 -8.09 37.27
N GLN A 128 35.68 -6.93 36.61
CA GLN A 128 34.94 -6.79 35.35
C GLN A 128 35.61 -7.51 34.18
N GLN A 129 36.94 -7.46 34.10
CA GLN A 129 37.70 -8.17 33.06
C GLN A 129 37.54 -9.68 33.19
N ALA A 130 37.54 -10.23 34.40
CA ALA A 130 37.29 -11.66 34.65
C ALA A 130 35.89 -12.12 34.19
N GLN A 131 34.90 -11.22 34.18
CA GLN A 131 33.55 -11.48 33.69
C GLN A 131 33.40 -11.30 32.16
N GLY A 132 34.50 -11.04 31.45
CA GLY A 132 34.48 -10.73 30.01
C GLY A 132 33.82 -9.39 29.66
N LYS A 133 33.47 -8.58 30.65
CA LYS A 133 32.78 -7.29 30.46
C LYS A 133 33.81 -6.16 30.33
N PRO A 134 33.53 -5.12 29.53
CA PRO A 134 34.40 -3.96 29.44
C PRO A 134 34.38 -3.18 30.76
N ALA A 135 35.55 -2.70 31.18
CA ALA A 135 35.67 -1.90 32.39
C ALA A 135 35.28 -0.44 32.12
N TYR A 136 33.98 -0.19 31.92
CA TYR A 136 33.48 1.16 31.65
C TYR A 136 33.42 1.99 32.94
N ARG A 137 33.71 3.28 32.79
CA ARG A 137 33.71 4.26 33.90
C ARG A 137 32.39 4.30 34.68
N LYS A 138 31.26 4.11 34.01
CA LYS A 138 29.92 4.10 34.65
C LYS A 138 29.77 2.90 35.58
N ASP A 139 30.24 1.75 35.15
CA ASP A 139 30.10 0.50 35.89
C ASP A 139 31.11 0.41 37.03
N ILE A 140 32.32 0.95 36.84
CA ILE A 140 33.31 1.11 37.92
C ILE A 140 32.75 2.04 39.00
N SER A 141 32.12 3.16 38.61
CA SER A 141 31.46 4.08 39.54
C SER A 141 30.35 3.40 40.34
N GLN A 142 29.57 2.52 39.72
CA GLN A 142 28.54 1.74 40.41
C GLN A 142 29.15 0.72 41.39
N LYS A 143 30.27 0.09 41.04
CA LYS A 143 30.95 -0.90 41.88
C LYS A 143 31.72 -0.31 43.06
N THR A 144 32.29 0.88 42.88
CA THR A 144 33.04 1.57 43.96
C THR A 144 32.16 2.46 44.82
N GLY A 145 30.89 2.69 44.43
CA GLY A 145 29.98 3.61 45.12
C GLY A 145 30.38 5.09 45.01
N VAL A 146 31.42 5.40 44.22
CA VAL A 146 31.95 6.76 44.04
C VAL A 146 31.42 7.33 42.74
N SER A 147 30.90 8.55 42.78
CA SER A 147 30.34 9.20 41.59
C SER A 147 31.37 9.36 40.47
N THR A 148 30.90 9.31 39.22
CA THR A 148 31.76 9.51 38.04
C THR A 148 32.49 10.86 38.04
N ARG A 149 31.90 11.88 38.67
CA ARG A 149 32.48 13.22 38.86
C ARG A 149 33.61 13.20 39.90
N SER A 150 33.40 12.52 41.02
CA SER A 150 34.40 12.38 42.09
C SER A 150 35.63 11.57 41.62
N LEU A 151 35.43 10.53 40.80
CA LEU A 151 36.53 9.78 40.18
C LEU A 151 37.40 10.62 39.22
N LYS A 152 36.91 11.80 38.81
CA LYS A 152 37.59 12.75 37.91
C LYS A 152 38.49 13.73 38.68
N THR A 153 38.16 13.95 39.95
CA THR A 153 38.84 14.91 40.84
C THR A 153 40.19 14.39 41.31
N TYR A 154 40.38 13.07 41.33
CA TYR A 154 41.63 12.40 41.73
C TYR A 154 42.52 12.13 40.50
N PRO A 155 43.69 12.79 40.36
CA PRO A 155 44.55 12.72 39.17
C PRO A 155 44.98 11.30 38.76
N ARG A 156 45.46 10.47 39.70
CA ARG A 156 45.95 9.10 39.45
C ARG A 156 44.80 8.17 39.06
N VAL A 157 43.65 8.31 39.73
CA VAL A 157 42.44 7.55 39.39
C VAL A 157 41.94 7.95 38.00
N HIS A 158 41.94 9.25 37.71
CA HIS A 158 41.54 9.77 36.41
C HIS A 158 42.47 9.28 35.29
N GLU A 159 43.78 9.35 35.51
CA GLU A 159 44.80 8.88 34.57
C GLU A 159 44.69 7.38 34.32
N ARG A 160 44.48 6.58 35.38
CA ARG A 160 44.29 5.14 35.25
C ARG A 160 43.06 4.79 34.42
N LEU A 161 41.91 5.41 34.69
CA LEU A 161 40.68 5.22 33.91
C LEU A 161 40.82 5.72 32.47
N ASN A 162 41.58 6.80 32.25
CA ASN A 162 41.89 7.29 30.91
C ASN A 162 42.84 6.34 30.17
N SER A 163 43.82 5.72 30.86
CA SER A 163 44.74 4.75 30.27
C SER A 163 44.00 3.50 29.76
N LEU A 164 42.96 3.05 30.47
CA LEU A 164 42.08 1.98 30.02
C LEU A 164 41.26 2.36 28.78
N ASN A 165 40.84 3.62 28.68
CA ASN A 165 40.16 4.15 27.50
C ASN A 165 41.13 4.47 26.34
N ARG A 166 42.42 4.68 26.64
CA ARG A 166 43.49 5.01 25.69
C ARG A 166 44.26 3.79 25.16
N ARG A 167 44.08 2.58 25.70
CA ARG A 167 44.67 1.36 25.10
C ARG A 167 44.05 1.09 23.72
N SER A 168 44.85 1.46 22.71
CA SER A 168 44.85 1.27 21.26
C SER A 168 43.54 1.48 20.44
N PRO A 169 43.48 2.50 19.54
CA PRO A 169 42.52 2.57 18.45
C PRO A 169 42.50 1.31 17.56
N ASP A 170 43.63 0.59 17.45
CA ASP A 170 43.78 -0.62 16.65
C ASP A 170 43.17 -1.88 17.28
N GLU A 171 42.90 -1.88 18.59
CA GLU A 171 42.23 -3.00 19.28
C GLU A 171 40.70 -2.88 19.32
N LYS A 172 40.16 -1.68 19.07
CA LYS A 172 38.72 -1.43 18.95
C LYS A 172 38.06 -2.27 17.84
N PRO A 173 38.58 -2.35 16.60
CA PRO A 173 38.00 -3.21 15.57
C PRO A 173 38.08 -4.69 15.95
N THR A 174 39.19 -5.16 16.51
CA THR A 174 39.39 -6.57 16.90
C THR A 174 38.42 -7.01 18.01
N ARG A 175 38.12 -6.13 18.98
CA ARG A 175 37.14 -6.39 20.03
C ARG A 175 35.71 -6.35 19.50
N MET A 176 35.37 -5.37 18.66
CA MET A 176 34.05 -5.29 18.03
C MET A 176 33.77 -6.52 17.15
N LEU A 177 34.77 -7.00 16.40
CA LEU A 177 34.65 -8.19 15.56
C LEU A 177 34.40 -9.46 16.39
N ARG A 178 35.11 -9.64 17.52
CA ARG A 178 34.84 -10.78 18.43
C ARG A 178 33.46 -10.70 19.09
N CYS A 179 33.05 -9.51 19.52
CA CYS A 179 31.70 -9.31 20.05
C CYS A 179 30.63 -9.54 18.97
N GLU A 180 30.86 -9.10 17.74
CA GLU A 180 29.96 -9.34 16.60
C GLU A 180 29.86 -10.84 16.29
N GLN A 181 30.96 -11.60 16.39
CA GLN A 181 30.94 -13.07 16.23
C GLN A 181 30.12 -13.76 17.32
N THR A 182 30.30 -13.39 18.60
CA THR A 182 29.46 -13.94 19.68
C THR A 182 27.98 -13.58 19.49
N LEU A 183 27.71 -12.32 19.11
CA LEU A 183 26.34 -11.85 18.80
C LEU A 183 25.74 -12.55 17.58
N LEU A 184 26.54 -12.90 16.57
CA LEU A 184 26.09 -13.69 15.42
C LEU A 184 25.62 -15.08 15.86
N THR A 185 26.41 -15.76 16.71
CA THR A 185 26.02 -17.08 17.24
C THR A 185 24.74 -16.98 18.08
N GLN A 186 24.63 -15.97 18.93
CA GLN A 186 23.42 -15.73 19.73
C GLN A 186 22.22 -15.38 18.84
N ALA A 187 22.40 -14.54 17.83
CA ALA A 187 21.34 -14.20 16.87
C ALA A 187 20.87 -15.44 16.10
N GLN A 188 21.79 -16.31 15.67
CA GLN A 188 21.44 -17.59 15.02
C GLN A 188 20.62 -18.49 15.94
N GLN A 189 20.98 -18.60 17.22
CA GLN A 189 20.23 -19.37 18.21
C GLN A 189 18.83 -18.80 18.45
N VAL A 190 18.71 -17.48 18.60
CA VAL A 190 17.41 -16.79 18.77
C VAL A 190 16.52 -16.99 17.54
N ILE A 191 17.09 -16.85 16.34
CA ILE A 191 16.34 -17.08 15.10
C ILE A 191 15.88 -18.53 15.02
N LYS A 192 16.75 -19.50 15.32
CA LYS A 192 16.39 -20.91 15.33
C LYS A 192 15.24 -21.19 16.32
N ALA A 193 15.32 -20.67 17.53
CA ALA A 193 14.25 -20.81 18.52
C ALA A 193 12.92 -20.20 18.03
N PHE A 194 12.96 -19.00 17.44
CA PHE A 194 11.76 -18.37 16.87
C PHE A 194 11.17 -19.17 15.70
N LEU A 195 12.00 -19.81 14.88
CA LEU A 195 11.54 -20.69 13.81
C LEU A 195 10.89 -21.97 14.37
N GLU A 196 11.49 -22.58 15.40
CA GLU A 196 10.96 -23.79 16.06
C GLU A 196 9.64 -23.51 16.79
N GLU A 197 9.49 -22.32 17.39
CA GLU A 197 8.27 -21.87 18.06
C GLU A 197 7.21 -21.30 17.09
N GLY A 198 7.49 -21.22 15.78
CA GLY A 198 6.59 -20.64 14.78
C GLY A 198 6.35 -19.14 14.93
N GLN A 199 7.24 -18.42 15.62
CA GLN A 199 7.15 -16.98 15.82
C GLN A 199 7.74 -16.20 14.64
N PRO A 200 7.19 -15.01 14.32
CA PRO A 200 7.71 -14.21 13.23
C PRO A 200 9.10 -13.63 13.56
N VAL A 201 10.09 -13.97 12.74
CA VAL A 201 11.47 -13.45 12.83
C VAL A 201 11.52 -12.02 12.31
N THR A 202 11.19 -11.04 13.16
CA THR A 202 11.34 -9.61 12.86
C THR A 202 12.62 -9.06 13.47
N GLN A 203 13.23 -8.06 12.80
CA GLN A 203 14.46 -7.42 13.28
C GLN A 203 14.29 -6.81 14.68
N GLU A 204 13.12 -6.24 14.97
CA GLU A 204 12.80 -5.67 16.28
C GLU A 204 12.74 -6.73 17.38
N ARG A 205 12.10 -7.87 17.11
CA ARG A 205 12.01 -8.96 18.09
C ARG A 205 13.36 -9.59 18.36
N VAL A 206 14.16 -9.83 17.33
CA VAL A 206 15.50 -10.39 17.52
C VAL A 206 16.41 -9.39 18.23
N ALA A 207 16.34 -8.09 17.91
CA ALA A 207 17.08 -7.06 18.64
C ALA A 207 16.69 -7.01 20.13
N ALA A 208 15.37 -7.07 20.42
CA ALA A 208 14.86 -7.10 21.80
C ALA A 208 15.31 -8.35 22.56
N ALA A 209 15.28 -9.53 21.92
CA ALA A 209 15.75 -10.79 22.51
C ALA A 209 17.26 -10.78 22.80
N LEU A 210 18.04 -10.05 21.99
CA LEU A 210 19.47 -9.82 22.23
C LEU A 210 19.75 -8.70 23.26
N GLY A 211 18.70 -8.05 23.78
CA GLY A 211 18.84 -6.95 24.74
C GLY A 211 19.38 -5.64 24.13
N LEU A 212 19.27 -5.47 22.81
CA LEU A 212 19.81 -4.33 22.07
C LEU A 212 18.70 -3.50 21.42
N SER A 213 18.96 -2.22 21.20
CA SER A 213 18.08 -1.40 20.35
C SER A 213 18.37 -1.68 18.87
N LEU A 214 17.33 -1.65 18.03
CA LEU A 214 17.47 -1.85 16.59
C LEU A 214 18.46 -0.85 15.96
N ALA A 215 18.44 0.41 16.41
CA ALA A 215 19.35 1.44 15.93
C ALA A 215 20.82 1.15 16.28
N HIS A 216 21.07 0.58 17.47
CA HIS A 216 22.41 0.18 17.87
C HIS A 216 22.89 -1.04 17.07
N LEU A 217 22.02 -2.03 16.87
CA LEU A 217 22.29 -3.21 16.06
C LEU A 217 22.69 -2.83 14.62
N HIS A 218 21.94 -1.91 14.01
CA HIS A 218 22.21 -1.44 12.65
C HIS A 218 23.55 -0.69 12.52
N ARG A 219 23.94 0.10 13.53
CA ARG A 219 25.16 0.91 13.47
C ARG A 219 26.43 0.11 13.79
N ALA A 220 26.34 -0.80 14.76
CA ALA A 220 27.52 -1.45 15.33
C ALA A 220 27.77 -2.88 14.80
N TYR A 221 26.75 -3.56 14.25
CA TYR A 221 26.81 -4.99 13.93
C TYR A 221 26.19 -5.33 12.55
N PRO A 222 26.82 -4.89 11.45
CA PRO A 222 26.29 -5.08 10.10
C PRO A 222 26.14 -6.55 9.68
N LYS A 223 27.00 -7.47 10.16
CA LYS A 223 26.90 -8.89 9.79
C LYS A 223 25.66 -9.55 10.40
N VAL A 224 25.32 -9.17 11.64
CA VAL A 224 24.09 -9.65 12.31
C VAL A 224 22.87 -9.18 11.54
N MET A 225 22.86 -7.94 11.05
CA MET A 225 21.78 -7.43 10.22
C MET A 225 21.65 -8.14 8.86
N ALA A 226 22.77 -8.47 8.22
CA ALA A 226 22.77 -9.25 6.98
C ALA A 226 22.16 -10.63 7.21
N LEU A 227 22.50 -11.29 8.32
CA LEU A 227 21.94 -12.58 8.72
C LEU A 227 20.43 -12.49 9.01
N LEU A 228 19.97 -11.42 9.66
CA LEU A 228 18.54 -11.17 9.88
C LEU A 228 17.76 -10.96 8.58
N LYS A 229 18.38 -10.28 7.60
CA LYS A 229 17.78 -10.10 6.28
C LYS A 229 17.67 -11.45 5.55
N GLN A 230 18.72 -12.26 5.59
CA GLN A 230 18.77 -13.59 4.96
C GLN A 230 17.77 -14.57 5.60
N SER A 231 17.70 -14.62 6.93
CA SER A 231 16.74 -15.50 7.64
C SER A 231 15.29 -15.09 7.37
N ARG A 232 15.00 -13.78 7.29
CA ARG A 232 13.68 -13.30 6.89
C ARG A 232 13.30 -13.71 5.47
N THR A 233 14.24 -13.65 4.52
CA THR A 233 13.98 -14.12 3.15
C THR A 233 13.74 -15.63 3.11
N LEU A 234 14.53 -16.41 3.85
CA LEU A 234 14.37 -17.86 3.93
C LEU A 234 13.02 -18.26 4.56
N HIS A 235 12.64 -17.61 5.67
CA HIS A 235 11.34 -17.87 6.30
C HIS A 235 10.18 -17.45 5.38
N ALA A 236 10.30 -16.33 4.67
CA ALA A 236 9.30 -15.93 3.68
C ALA A 236 9.16 -16.97 2.56
N THR A 237 10.27 -17.53 2.05
CA THR A 237 10.22 -18.59 1.04
C THR A 237 9.64 -19.90 1.58
N GLN A 238 9.95 -20.29 2.82
CA GLN A 238 9.37 -21.47 3.45
C GLN A 238 7.86 -21.30 3.70
N THR A 239 7.44 -20.10 4.10
CA THR A 239 6.02 -19.77 4.29
C THR A 239 5.29 -19.76 2.94
N ASP A 240 5.90 -19.22 1.88
CA ASP A 240 5.35 -19.25 0.51
C ASP A 240 5.11 -20.69 0.07
N GLN A 241 6.09 -21.58 0.23
CA GLN A 241 5.97 -23.00 -0.12
C GLN A 241 4.88 -23.72 0.70
N MET A 242 4.84 -23.51 2.01
CA MET A 242 3.80 -24.09 2.87
C MET A 242 2.40 -23.63 2.44
N LEU A 243 2.24 -22.32 2.21
CA LEU A 243 0.97 -21.74 1.75
C LEU A 243 0.61 -22.22 0.35
N LEU A 244 1.59 -22.48 -0.53
CA LEU A 244 1.37 -23.05 -1.85
C LEU A 244 0.79 -24.45 -1.74
N THR A 245 1.40 -25.33 -0.94
CA THR A 245 0.86 -26.69 -0.71
C THR A 245 -0.55 -26.67 -0.14
N GLN A 246 -0.82 -25.77 0.81
CA GLN A 246 -2.17 -25.61 1.36
C GLN A 246 -3.16 -25.04 0.34
N ALA A 247 -2.73 -24.08 -0.49
CA ALA A 247 -3.55 -23.53 -1.56
C ALA A 247 -3.86 -24.59 -2.63
N GLU A 248 -2.89 -25.41 -3.03
CA GLU A 248 -3.08 -26.54 -3.94
C GLU A 248 -4.11 -27.54 -3.41
N ALA A 249 -4.00 -27.91 -2.13
CA ALA A 249 -4.97 -28.80 -1.49
C ALA A 249 -6.38 -28.18 -1.46
N ALA A 250 -6.50 -26.88 -1.13
CA ALA A 250 -7.77 -26.17 -1.15
C ALA A 250 -8.38 -26.13 -2.56
N VAL A 251 -7.57 -25.85 -3.59
CA VAL A 251 -8.00 -25.88 -4.99
C VAL A 251 -8.50 -27.26 -5.41
N GLN A 252 -7.77 -28.33 -5.03
CA GLN A 252 -8.20 -29.71 -5.29
C GLN A 252 -9.54 -30.04 -4.62
N GLN A 253 -9.74 -29.59 -3.38
CA GLN A 253 -11.02 -29.75 -2.68
C GLN A 253 -12.15 -29.03 -3.41
N PHE A 254 -11.95 -27.77 -3.83
CA PHE A 254 -12.97 -27.04 -4.60
C PHE A 254 -13.31 -27.75 -5.92
N HIS A 255 -12.32 -28.31 -6.61
CA HIS A 255 -12.58 -29.09 -7.82
C HIS A 255 -13.38 -30.38 -7.53
N ALA A 256 -13.07 -31.09 -6.45
CA ALA A 256 -13.79 -32.29 -6.04
C ALA A 256 -15.26 -31.98 -5.67
N GLU A 257 -15.51 -30.81 -5.08
CA GLU A 257 -16.86 -30.32 -4.74
C GLU A 257 -17.57 -29.62 -5.91
N HIS A 258 -16.98 -29.57 -7.10
CA HIS A 258 -17.46 -28.84 -8.29
C HIS A 258 -17.78 -27.36 -8.01
N GLN A 259 -17.03 -26.76 -7.08
CA GLN A 259 -17.15 -25.35 -6.72
C GLN A 259 -16.17 -24.49 -7.53
N VAL A 260 -16.53 -23.22 -7.71
CA VAL A 260 -15.69 -22.25 -8.40
C VAL A 260 -14.50 -21.86 -7.52
N VAL A 261 -13.30 -22.11 -8.03
CA VAL A 261 -12.07 -21.64 -7.40
C VAL A 261 -11.95 -20.14 -7.61
N THR A 262 -11.94 -19.39 -6.51
CA THR A 262 -11.58 -17.97 -6.52
C THR A 262 -10.53 -17.71 -5.45
N ARG A 263 -9.67 -16.72 -5.66
CA ARG A 263 -8.68 -16.30 -4.65
C ARG A 263 -9.32 -16.00 -3.29
N LYS A 264 -10.53 -15.41 -3.29
CA LYS A 264 -11.29 -15.13 -2.06
C LYS A 264 -11.80 -16.40 -1.38
N ALA A 265 -12.23 -17.41 -2.15
CA ALA A 265 -12.66 -18.70 -1.61
C ALA A 265 -11.47 -19.46 -0.99
N VAL A 266 -10.33 -19.50 -1.69
CA VAL A 266 -9.09 -20.11 -1.17
C VAL A 266 -8.63 -19.39 0.11
N ALA A 267 -8.59 -18.05 0.12
CA ALA A 267 -8.23 -17.30 1.33
C ALA A 267 -9.14 -17.64 2.53
N ARG A 268 -10.45 -17.76 2.28
CA ARG A 268 -11.43 -18.14 3.31
C ARG A 268 -11.20 -19.57 3.82
N CYS A 269 -10.93 -20.51 2.92
CA CYS A 269 -10.61 -21.91 3.27
C CYS A 269 -9.36 -21.98 4.17
N LEU A 270 -8.34 -21.20 3.84
CA LEU A 270 -7.08 -21.11 4.59
C LEU A 270 -7.16 -20.26 5.87
N GLY A 271 -8.30 -19.63 6.15
CA GLY A 271 -8.46 -18.75 7.33
C GLY A 271 -7.61 -17.48 7.31
N ILE A 272 -7.15 -17.04 6.13
CA ILE A 272 -6.29 -15.85 5.96
C ILE A 272 -6.96 -14.77 5.11
N HIS A 273 -6.46 -13.54 5.25
CA HIS A 273 -6.93 -12.43 4.42
C HIS A 273 -6.44 -12.55 2.98
N VAL A 274 -7.26 -12.14 2.00
CA VAL A 274 -6.94 -12.30 0.56
C VAL A 274 -5.64 -11.60 0.15
N ASN A 275 -5.35 -10.43 0.74
CA ASN A 275 -4.12 -9.68 0.47
C ASN A 275 -2.86 -10.39 1.00
N THR A 276 -2.99 -11.32 1.95
CA THR A 276 -1.86 -12.10 2.45
C THR A 276 -1.33 -13.02 1.34
N LEU A 277 -2.22 -13.66 0.58
CA LEU A 277 -1.85 -14.50 -0.56
C LEU A 277 -1.06 -13.74 -1.63
N SER A 278 -1.36 -12.45 -1.84
CA SER A 278 -0.65 -11.60 -2.81
C SER A 278 0.76 -11.20 -2.38
N ARG A 279 1.14 -11.41 -1.12
CA ARG A 279 2.50 -11.10 -0.63
C ARG A 279 3.51 -12.22 -0.92
N TYR A 280 3.01 -13.39 -1.30
CA TYR A 280 3.79 -14.61 -1.52
C TYR A 280 3.80 -14.92 -3.03
N PRO A 281 4.93 -14.70 -3.73
CA PRO A 281 4.98 -14.77 -5.19
C PRO A 281 4.50 -16.10 -5.77
N GLN A 282 4.95 -17.24 -5.23
CA GLN A 282 4.61 -18.54 -5.80
C GLN A 282 3.11 -18.83 -5.67
N VAL A 283 2.54 -18.57 -4.49
CA VAL A 283 1.10 -18.67 -4.24
C VAL A 283 0.31 -17.73 -5.15
N CYS A 284 0.78 -16.50 -5.32
CA CYS A 284 0.09 -15.51 -6.16
C CYS A 284 0.06 -15.94 -7.63
N ASP A 285 1.19 -16.41 -8.15
CA ASP A 285 1.32 -16.88 -9.54
C ASP A 285 0.47 -18.13 -9.78
N TYR A 286 0.55 -19.11 -8.89
CA TYR A 286 -0.28 -20.32 -8.94
C TYR A 286 -1.78 -20.00 -8.91
N LEU A 287 -2.23 -19.17 -7.95
CA LEU A 287 -3.65 -18.82 -7.87
C LEU A 287 -4.10 -17.97 -9.05
N LYS A 288 -3.21 -17.20 -9.67
CA LYS A 288 -3.52 -16.45 -10.89
C LYS A 288 -3.76 -17.42 -12.04
N THR A 289 -2.86 -18.38 -12.30
CA THR A 289 -3.04 -19.36 -13.39
C THR A 289 -4.30 -20.18 -13.20
N VAL A 290 -4.55 -20.71 -12.00
CA VAL A 290 -5.76 -21.50 -11.71
C VAL A 290 -7.03 -20.65 -11.88
N CYS A 291 -7.06 -19.42 -11.38
CA CYS A 291 -8.23 -18.55 -11.53
C CYS A 291 -8.47 -18.17 -13.00
N ASP A 292 -7.42 -17.93 -13.78
CA ASP A 292 -7.52 -17.60 -15.20
C ASP A 292 -8.06 -18.81 -16.00
N GLU A 293 -7.57 -20.02 -15.70
CA GLU A 293 -8.08 -21.27 -16.28
C GLU A 293 -9.56 -21.52 -15.91
N GLU A 294 -9.93 -21.34 -14.65
CA GLU A 294 -11.31 -21.50 -14.19
C GLU A 294 -12.25 -20.45 -14.80
N PHE A 295 -11.78 -19.21 -14.95
CA PHE A 295 -12.53 -18.18 -15.67
C PHE A 295 -12.76 -18.58 -17.13
N ALA A 296 -11.73 -19.09 -17.81
CA ALA A 296 -11.84 -19.59 -19.18
C ALA A 296 -12.80 -20.79 -19.27
N ARG A 297 -12.74 -21.75 -18.34
CA ARG A 297 -13.67 -22.88 -18.27
C ARG A 297 -15.11 -22.42 -18.10
N GLN A 298 -15.38 -21.46 -17.20
CA GLN A 298 -16.72 -20.90 -17.04
C GLN A 298 -17.20 -20.16 -18.28
N LYS A 299 -16.31 -19.43 -18.95
CA LYS A 299 -16.62 -18.74 -20.20
C LYS A 299 -17.07 -19.75 -21.26
N ASN A 300 -16.31 -20.84 -21.44
CA ASN A 300 -16.63 -21.91 -22.38
C ASN A 300 -17.94 -22.63 -21.99
N ALA A 301 -18.14 -22.94 -20.71
CA ALA A 301 -19.38 -23.56 -20.25
C ALA A 301 -20.63 -22.69 -20.50
N ARG A 302 -20.51 -21.35 -20.44
CA ARG A 302 -21.61 -20.43 -20.83
C ARG A 302 -21.88 -20.50 -22.33
N VAL A 303 -20.82 -20.52 -23.13
CA VAL A 303 -20.89 -20.67 -24.58
C VAL A 303 -21.57 -22.00 -24.94
N ASP A 304 -21.17 -23.10 -24.31
CA ASP A 304 -21.75 -24.44 -24.54
C ASP A 304 -23.24 -24.48 -24.18
N LYS A 305 -23.65 -23.85 -23.07
CA LYS A 305 -25.07 -23.74 -22.69
C LYS A 305 -25.88 -22.98 -23.75
N VAL A 306 -25.34 -21.91 -24.30
CA VAL A 306 -26.00 -21.15 -25.37
C VAL A 306 -26.04 -21.96 -26.67
N ALA A 307 -24.97 -22.68 -27.01
CA ALA A 307 -24.95 -23.58 -28.16
C ALA A 307 -26.00 -24.69 -28.04
N CYS A 308 -26.07 -25.39 -26.91
CA CYS A 308 -27.11 -26.41 -26.67
C CYS A 308 -28.53 -25.82 -26.71
N ALA A 309 -28.72 -24.58 -26.22
CA ALA A 309 -30.01 -23.90 -26.31
C ALA A 309 -30.37 -23.57 -27.76
N LEU A 310 -29.40 -23.15 -28.58
CA LEU A 310 -29.58 -22.91 -30.01
C LEU A 310 -29.97 -24.20 -30.74
N ASP A 311 -29.23 -25.29 -30.53
CA ASP A 311 -29.51 -26.59 -31.14
C ASP A 311 -30.92 -27.08 -30.76
N ALA A 312 -31.30 -26.95 -29.49
CA ALA A 312 -32.63 -27.32 -29.01
C ALA A 312 -33.75 -26.45 -29.61
N LEU A 313 -33.50 -25.15 -29.86
CA LEU A 313 -34.46 -24.25 -30.48
C LEU A 313 -34.58 -24.49 -31.99
N GLN A 314 -33.48 -24.85 -32.67
CA GLN A 314 -33.50 -25.21 -34.08
C GLN A 314 -34.19 -26.56 -34.32
N ALA A 315 -34.03 -27.51 -33.41
CA ALA A 315 -34.71 -28.81 -33.47
C ALA A 315 -36.24 -28.70 -33.25
N GLN A 316 -36.69 -27.68 -32.52
CA GLN A 316 -38.11 -27.40 -32.35
C GLN A 316 -38.65 -26.77 -33.64
N THR A 317 -39.29 -27.60 -34.46
CA THR A 317 -39.75 -27.33 -35.84
C THR A 317 -40.85 -26.26 -35.95
N HIS A 318 -41.27 -25.65 -34.84
CA HIS A 318 -42.27 -24.60 -34.82
C HIS A 318 -41.59 -23.23 -34.89
N ALA A 319 -42.11 -22.38 -35.78
CA ALA A 319 -41.59 -21.07 -36.14
C ALA A 319 -41.67 -20.02 -35.00
N SER A 320 -41.10 -20.30 -33.84
CA SER A 320 -40.81 -19.26 -32.84
C SER A 320 -39.70 -18.37 -33.40
N ILE A 321 -39.96 -17.07 -33.44
CA ILE A 321 -38.97 -16.05 -33.83
C ILE A 321 -37.79 -16.19 -32.87
N LEU A 322 -36.59 -16.50 -33.41
CA LEU A 322 -35.39 -16.50 -32.58
C LEU A 322 -35.09 -15.03 -32.30
N THR A 323 -35.10 -14.71 -31.02
CA THR A 323 -34.63 -13.43 -30.53
C THR A 323 -33.51 -13.70 -29.54
N GLN A 324 -32.65 -12.70 -29.34
CA GLN A 324 -31.59 -12.79 -28.34
C GLN A 324 -32.15 -13.18 -26.96
N ALA A 325 -33.28 -12.59 -26.57
CA ALA A 325 -33.96 -12.91 -25.31
C ALA A 325 -34.38 -14.37 -25.22
N VAL A 326 -35.00 -14.94 -26.27
CA VAL A 326 -35.44 -16.36 -26.27
C VAL A 326 -34.27 -17.31 -26.12
N ILE A 327 -33.18 -17.07 -26.83
CA ILE A 327 -31.97 -17.90 -26.77
C ILE A 327 -31.33 -17.83 -25.37
N CYS A 328 -31.13 -16.61 -24.84
CA CYS A 328 -30.57 -16.43 -23.50
C CYS A 328 -31.46 -17.09 -22.43
N ASN A 329 -32.77 -16.88 -22.48
CA ASN A 329 -33.70 -17.46 -21.51
C ASN A 329 -33.68 -18.99 -21.56
N LYS A 330 -33.60 -19.59 -22.76
CA LYS A 330 -33.50 -21.05 -22.92
C LYS A 330 -32.20 -21.61 -22.34
N ALA A 331 -31.11 -20.86 -22.45
CA ALA A 331 -29.82 -21.19 -21.84
C ALA A 331 -29.74 -20.91 -20.32
N GLY A 332 -30.81 -20.35 -19.72
CA GLY A 332 -30.86 -20.01 -18.29
C GLY A 332 -30.22 -18.66 -17.94
N PHE A 333 -30.07 -17.77 -18.93
CA PHE A 333 -29.49 -16.44 -18.76
C PHE A 333 -30.51 -15.34 -19.05
N ASN A 334 -30.31 -14.16 -18.46
CA ASN A 334 -31.06 -12.97 -18.84
C ASN A 334 -30.55 -12.42 -20.19
N GLU A 335 -31.38 -11.69 -20.94
CA GLU A 335 -31.02 -11.08 -22.23
C GLU A 335 -29.77 -10.19 -22.15
N SER A 336 -29.59 -9.52 -20.99
CA SER A 336 -28.44 -8.67 -20.70
C SER A 336 -27.11 -9.43 -20.60
N ALA A 337 -27.11 -10.76 -20.51
CA ALA A 337 -25.89 -11.57 -20.46
C ALA A 337 -25.01 -11.35 -21.69
N ALA A 338 -25.61 -11.30 -22.89
CA ALA A 338 -24.86 -11.07 -24.12
C ALA A 338 -24.30 -9.62 -24.26
N ARG A 339 -24.67 -8.69 -23.37
CA ARG A 339 -23.98 -7.38 -23.28
C ARG A 339 -22.63 -7.48 -22.57
N HIS A 340 -22.54 -8.37 -21.59
CA HIS A 340 -21.34 -8.56 -20.76
C HIS A 340 -20.41 -9.65 -21.31
N HIS A 341 -20.92 -10.46 -22.25
CA HIS A 341 -20.23 -11.59 -22.86
C HIS A 341 -20.26 -11.46 -24.40
N PRO A 342 -19.28 -10.76 -25.01
CA PRO A 342 -19.28 -10.51 -26.45
C PRO A 342 -19.20 -11.80 -27.28
N GLU A 343 -18.58 -12.86 -26.75
CA GLU A 343 -18.57 -14.20 -27.37
C GLU A 343 -19.98 -14.76 -27.61
N LEU A 344 -20.93 -14.53 -26.70
CA LEU A 344 -22.31 -15.01 -26.86
C LEU A 344 -23.00 -14.25 -27.99
N LYS A 345 -22.78 -12.93 -28.07
CA LYS A 345 -23.31 -12.11 -29.15
C LYS A 345 -22.74 -12.56 -30.50
N ALA A 346 -21.43 -12.78 -30.58
CA ALA A 346 -20.76 -13.23 -31.80
C ALA A 346 -21.30 -14.59 -32.31
N MET A 347 -21.64 -15.49 -31.39
CA MET A 347 -22.27 -16.77 -31.71
C MET A 347 -23.70 -16.62 -32.24
N MET A 348 -24.51 -15.75 -31.61
CA MET A 348 -25.94 -15.64 -31.90
C MET A 348 -26.24 -14.78 -33.14
N MET A 349 -25.47 -13.72 -33.37
CA MET A 349 -25.76 -12.72 -34.42
C MET A 349 -25.88 -13.32 -35.83
N PRO A 350 -24.96 -14.17 -36.33
CA PRO A 350 -25.06 -14.72 -37.68
C PRO A 350 -26.34 -15.53 -37.89
N LEU A 351 -26.77 -16.27 -36.88
CA LEU A 351 -28.00 -17.07 -36.92
C LEU A 351 -29.24 -16.19 -36.92
N LEU A 352 -29.27 -15.14 -36.09
CA LEU A 352 -30.36 -14.18 -36.04
C LEU A 352 -30.48 -13.41 -37.37
N GLU A 353 -29.36 -12.97 -37.95
CA GLU A 353 -29.33 -12.30 -39.25
C GLU A 353 -29.80 -13.22 -40.38
N ALA A 354 -29.35 -14.48 -40.39
CA ALA A 354 -29.81 -15.47 -41.36
C ALA A 354 -31.33 -15.71 -41.26
N GLN A 355 -31.87 -15.84 -40.04
CA GLN A 355 -33.31 -16.02 -39.87
C GLN A 355 -34.10 -14.78 -40.30
N GLN A 356 -33.63 -13.58 -39.97
CA GLN A 356 -34.25 -12.33 -40.41
C GLN A 356 -34.23 -12.20 -41.94
N ALA A 357 -33.11 -12.56 -42.58
CA ALA A 357 -32.99 -12.57 -44.04
C ALA A 357 -33.98 -13.56 -44.68
N GLN A 358 -34.12 -14.76 -44.11
CA GLN A 358 -35.08 -15.75 -44.58
C GLN A 358 -36.53 -15.26 -44.44
N GLN A 359 -36.89 -14.64 -43.31
CA GLN A 359 -38.23 -14.06 -43.12
C GLN A 359 -38.50 -12.92 -44.11
N ARG A 360 -37.50 -12.06 -44.37
CA ARG A 360 -37.60 -11.00 -45.38
C ARG A 360 -37.82 -11.57 -46.78
N GLN A 361 -37.13 -12.65 -47.14
CA GLN A 361 -37.30 -13.32 -48.42
C GLN A 361 -38.69 -13.97 -48.55
N GLN A 362 -39.19 -14.62 -47.51
CA GLN A 362 -40.56 -15.15 -47.48
C GLN A 362 -41.61 -14.04 -47.63
N LEU A 363 -41.38 -12.88 -47.01
CA LEU A 363 -42.27 -11.72 -47.15
C LEU A 363 -42.28 -11.20 -48.60
N LEU A 364 -41.10 -11.08 -49.23
CA LEU A 364 -41.00 -10.72 -50.65
C LEU A 364 -41.71 -11.71 -51.56
N GLN A 365 -41.59 -13.01 -51.28
CA GLN A 365 -42.30 -14.05 -52.04
C GLN A 365 -43.82 -13.89 -51.93
N ARG A 366 -44.35 -13.68 -50.72
CA ARG A 366 -45.78 -13.41 -50.51
C ARG A 366 -46.25 -12.12 -51.21
N VAL A 367 -45.40 -11.10 -51.26
CA VAL A 367 -45.67 -9.87 -52.03
C VAL A 367 -45.72 -10.17 -53.53
N ASN A 368 -44.80 -10.99 -54.05
CA ASN A 368 -44.81 -11.40 -55.46
C ASN A 368 -46.09 -12.17 -55.82
N GLU A 369 -46.51 -13.09 -54.96
CA GLU A 369 -47.77 -13.81 -55.10
C GLU A 369 -48.97 -12.85 -55.10
N ALA A 370 -49.03 -11.91 -54.15
CA ALA A 370 -50.09 -10.91 -54.09
C ALA A 370 -50.14 -10.02 -55.35
N VAL A 371 -48.98 -9.61 -55.87
CA VAL A 371 -48.89 -8.86 -57.14
C VAL A 371 -49.41 -9.70 -58.31
N ALA A 372 -49.02 -10.97 -58.39
CA ALA A 372 -49.50 -11.88 -59.43
C ALA A 372 -51.03 -12.05 -59.35
N THR A 373 -51.59 -12.23 -58.16
CA THR A 373 -53.04 -12.31 -57.94
C THR A 373 -53.76 -11.04 -58.37
N LEU A 374 -53.24 -9.85 -58.04
CA LEU A 374 -53.82 -8.58 -58.48
C LEU A 374 -53.79 -8.45 -60.01
N ASN A 375 -52.70 -8.87 -60.63
CA ASN A 375 -52.58 -8.84 -62.08
C ASN A 375 -53.57 -9.79 -62.76
N GLN A 376 -53.69 -11.03 -62.27
CA GLN A 376 -54.65 -12.02 -62.76
C GLN A 376 -56.10 -11.55 -62.59
N GLN A 377 -56.43 -10.90 -61.47
CA GLN A 377 -57.76 -10.34 -61.21
C GLN A 377 -58.04 -9.03 -61.98
N GLY A 378 -57.08 -8.52 -62.76
CA GLY A 378 -57.21 -7.24 -63.46
C GLY A 378 -57.26 -6.02 -62.55
N LYS A 379 -56.96 -6.17 -61.25
CA LYS A 379 -57.02 -5.09 -60.26
C LYS A 379 -55.76 -4.22 -60.30
N LYS A 380 -55.88 -2.96 -59.87
CA LYS A 380 -54.76 -2.02 -59.80
C LYS A 380 -53.72 -2.48 -58.77
N VAL A 381 -52.50 -2.77 -59.23
CA VAL A 381 -51.37 -3.07 -58.34
C VAL A 381 -51.04 -1.82 -57.51
N SER A 382 -51.22 -1.90 -56.19
CA SER A 382 -50.94 -0.80 -55.29
C SER A 382 -50.49 -1.27 -53.93
N MET A 383 -49.68 -0.47 -53.23
CA MET A 383 -49.24 -0.80 -51.86
C MET A 383 -50.43 -1.12 -50.93
N PRO A 384 -51.54 -0.35 -50.91
CA PRO A 384 -52.75 -0.71 -50.16
C PRO A 384 -53.33 -2.08 -50.52
N ALA A 385 -53.47 -2.38 -51.82
CA ALA A 385 -54.02 -3.66 -52.26
C ALA A 385 -53.09 -4.84 -51.92
N VAL A 386 -51.77 -4.66 -52.07
CA VAL A 386 -50.76 -5.67 -51.69
C VAL A 386 -50.76 -5.89 -50.18
N SER A 387 -50.86 -4.83 -49.37
CA SER A 387 -50.97 -4.90 -47.91
C SER A 387 -52.18 -5.72 -47.45
N GLN A 388 -53.34 -5.51 -48.07
CA GLN A 388 -54.55 -6.26 -47.79
C GLN A 388 -54.39 -7.76 -48.10
N LEU A 389 -53.78 -8.11 -49.22
CA LEU A 389 -53.56 -9.51 -49.62
C LEU A 389 -52.48 -10.22 -48.80
N VAL A 390 -51.40 -9.52 -48.47
CA VAL A 390 -50.28 -10.08 -47.68
C VAL A 390 -50.65 -10.17 -46.20
N GLY A 391 -51.66 -9.40 -45.74
CA GLY A 391 -52.10 -9.39 -44.34
C GLY A 391 -51.10 -8.70 -43.41
N ARG A 392 -50.38 -7.68 -43.90
CA ARG A 392 -49.42 -6.86 -43.14
C ARG A 392 -49.78 -5.40 -43.26
N SER A 393 -49.48 -4.60 -42.24
CA SER A 393 -49.81 -3.17 -42.25
C SER A 393 -49.04 -2.43 -43.34
N LEU A 394 -49.62 -1.34 -43.85
CA LEU A 394 -48.99 -0.51 -44.86
C LEU A 394 -47.67 0.09 -44.40
N ALA A 395 -47.59 0.49 -43.13
CA ALA A 395 -46.37 1.02 -42.53
C ALA A 395 -45.27 -0.05 -42.54
N ASN A 396 -45.58 -1.26 -42.05
CA ASN A 396 -44.62 -2.36 -42.00
C ASN A 396 -44.06 -2.71 -43.39
N LEU A 397 -44.89 -2.75 -44.44
CA LEU A 397 -44.40 -3.03 -45.79
C LEU A 397 -43.55 -1.91 -46.39
N ARG A 398 -43.74 -0.66 -45.94
CA ARG A 398 -42.94 0.49 -46.40
C ARG A 398 -41.55 0.53 -45.77
N ASP A 399 -41.37 -0.09 -44.61
CA ASP A 399 -40.07 -0.18 -43.94
C ASP A 399 -39.07 -1.04 -44.76
N TYR A 400 -39.56 -1.84 -45.71
CA TYR A 400 -38.73 -2.66 -46.60
C TYR A 400 -38.59 -2.01 -47.99
N PRO A 401 -37.44 -1.41 -48.33
CA PRO A 401 -37.26 -0.71 -49.61
C PRO A 401 -37.41 -1.63 -50.83
N GLU A 402 -36.98 -2.90 -50.72
CA GLU A 402 -37.14 -3.90 -51.78
C GLU A 402 -38.61 -4.19 -52.11
N ILE A 403 -39.49 -4.21 -51.10
CA ILE A 403 -40.93 -4.42 -51.31
C ILE A 403 -41.53 -3.22 -52.03
N VAL A 404 -41.19 -2.01 -51.60
CA VAL A 404 -41.65 -0.77 -52.23
C VAL A 404 -41.22 -0.73 -53.69
N GLU A 405 -39.95 -1.03 -53.96
CA GLU A 405 -39.41 -1.05 -55.32
C GLU A 405 -40.07 -2.14 -56.17
N ARG A 406 -40.28 -3.34 -55.62
CA ARG A 406 -40.95 -4.44 -56.31
C ARG A 406 -42.36 -4.07 -56.75
N VAL A 407 -43.15 -3.43 -55.88
CA VAL A 407 -44.52 -2.98 -56.19
C VAL A 407 -44.50 -1.82 -57.19
N ARG A 408 -43.49 -0.95 -57.12
CA ARG A 408 -43.29 0.12 -58.12
C ARG A 408 -43.01 -0.48 -59.50
N GLN A 409 -42.09 -1.44 -59.60
CA GLN A 409 -41.77 -2.13 -60.85
C GLN A 409 -43.00 -2.86 -61.41
N ALA A 410 -43.73 -3.59 -60.56
CA ALA A 410 -44.96 -4.28 -61.00
C ALA A 410 -46.01 -3.34 -61.62
N ARG A 411 -46.08 -2.08 -61.17
CA ARG A 411 -46.97 -1.06 -61.77
C ARG A 411 -46.48 -0.62 -63.14
N LEU A 412 -45.17 -0.49 -63.33
CA LEU A 412 -44.57 -0.14 -64.62
C LEU A 412 -44.73 -1.30 -65.60
N ASP A 413 -44.37 -2.52 -65.19
CA ASP A 413 -44.53 -3.73 -66.02
C ASP A 413 -45.98 -3.88 -66.52
N ARG A 414 -46.96 -3.64 -65.65
CA ARG A 414 -48.38 -3.68 -66.01
C ARG A 414 -48.75 -2.57 -67.01
N ARG A 415 -48.20 -1.36 -66.83
CA ARG A 415 -48.44 -0.23 -67.74
C ARG A 415 -47.85 -0.54 -69.13
N ASP A 416 -46.64 -1.07 -69.18
CA ASP A 416 -45.95 -1.41 -70.42
C ASP A 416 -46.63 -2.59 -71.14
N ALA A 417 -47.11 -3.59 -70.40
CA ALA A 417 -47.92 -4.69 -70.94
C ALA A 417 -49.24 -4.18 -71.56
N TYR A 418 -49.94 -3.27 -70.87
CA TYR A 418 -51.17 -2.67 -71.39
C TYR A 418 -50.90 -1.78 -72.61
N GLU A 419 -49.82 -1.00 -72.59
CA GLU A 419 -49.40 -0.20 -73.75
C GLU A 419 -49.05 -1.07 -74.96
N SER A 420 -48.45 -2.24 -74.73
CA SER A 420 -48.17 -3.22 -75.80
C SER A 420 -49.45 -3.84 -76.35
N GLN A 421 -50.44 -4.13 -75.49
CA GLN A 421 -51.77 -4.55 -75.93
C GLN A 421 -52.47 -3.48 -76.77
N LEU A 422 -52.34 -2.20 -76.39
CA LEU A 422 -52.88 -1.09 -77.18
C LEU A 422 -52.24 -1.01 -78.57
N LEU A 423 -50.92 -1.20 -78.67
CA LEU A 423 -50.24 -1.22 -79.97
C LEU A 423 -50.74 -2.35 -80.87
N ALA A 424 -50.93 -3.55 -80.32
CA ALA A 424 -51.51 -4.67 -81.07
C ALA A 424 -52.95 -4.38 -81.53
N LEU A 425 -53.75 -3.71 -80.68
CA LEU A 425 -55.10 -3.28 -81.06
C LEU A 425 -55.09 -2.20 -82.15
N ILE A 426 -54.11 -1.29 -82.14
CA ILE A 426 -53.94 -0.30 -83.22
C ILE A 426 -53.61 -1.00 -84.54
N GLU A 427 -52.67 -1.96 -84.51
CA GLU A 427 -52.28 -2.76 -85.69
C GLU A 427 -53.47 -3.53 -86.28
N GLN A 428 -54.43 -3.95 -85.46
CA GLN A 428 -55.66 -4.61 -85.93
C GLN A 428 -56.73 -3.61 -86.40
N ALA A 429 -56.85 -2.44 -85.77
CA ALA A 429 -57.88 -1.46 -86.07
C ALA A 429 -57.65 -0.73 -87.41
N VAL A 430 -56.39 -0.52 -87.81
CA VAL A 430 -56.06 0.17 -89.06
C VAL A 430 -56.57 -0.57 -90.30
N PRO A 431 -56.26 -1.88 -90.51
CA PRO A 431 -56.79 -2.62 -91.66
C PRO A 431 -58.32 -2.70 -91.68
N GLN A 432 -58.97 -2.74 -90.51
CA GLN A 432 -60.44 -2.75 -90.41
C GLN A 432 -61.07 -1.44 -90.89
N LEU A 433 -60.44 -0.31 -90.58
CA LEU A 433 -60.88 0.99 -91.07
C LEU A 433 -60.60 1.17 -92.56
N GLU A 434 -59.45 0.69 -93.05
CA GLU A 434 -59.11 0.69 -94.48
C GLU A 434 -60.09 -0.15 -95.30
N THR A 435 -60.43 -1.36 -94.85
CA THR A 435 -61.42 -2.21 -95.55
C THR A 435 -62.84 -1.67 -95.48
N ALA A 436 -63.19 -0.91 -94.45
CA ALA A 436 -64.48 -0.24 -94.32
C ALA A 436 -64.54 1.13 -95.02
N ASP A 437 -63.47 1.54 -95.71
CA ASP A 437 -63.32 2.86 -96.34
C ASP A 437 -63.62 4.02 -95.39
N GLN A 438 -63.22 3.86 -94.12
CA GLN A 438 -63.41 4.86 -93.07
C GLN A 438 -62.13 5.67 -92.83
N PRO A 439 -62.25 6.95 -92.41
CA PRO A 439 -61.08 7.80 -92.26
C PRO A 439 -60.21 7.37 -91.08
N LEU A 440 -58.89 7.23 -91.31
CA LEU A 440 -57.87 6.84 -90.31
C LEU A 440 -57.53 7.97 -89.32
N THR A 441 -58.56 8.63 -88.78
CA THR A 441 -58.40 9.66 -87.75
C THR A 441 -58.17 9.03 -86.38
N GLN A 442 -57.51 9.75 -85.47
CA GLN A 442 -57.34 9.33 -84.07
C GLN A 442 -58.67 8.91 -83.43
N LYS A 443 -59.76 9.65 -83.70
CA LYS A 443 -61.09 9.35 -83.17
C LYS A 443 -61.64 8.04 -83.73
N ALA A 444 -61.51 7.79 -85.03
CA ALA A 444 -61.97 6.55 -85.66
C ALA A 444 -61.21 5.33 -85.13
N ILE A 445 -59.87 5.40 -85.09
CA ILE A 445 -59.00 4.34 -84.57
C ILE A 445 -59.37 4.01 -83.11
N CYS A 446 -59.51 5.03 -82.26
CA CYS A 446 -59.91 4.83 -80.86
C CYS A 446 -61.32 4.23 -80.74
N THR A 447 -62.25 4.59 -81.63
CA THR A 447 -63.63 4.08 -81.63
C THR A 447 -63.65 2.58 -81.96
N VAL A 448 -62.88 2.15 -82.97
CA VAL A 448 -62.75 0.73 -83.34
C VAL A 448 -62.11 -0.09 -82.22
N MET A 449 -61.10 0.46 -81.56
CA MET A 449 -60.46 -0.18 -80.40
C MET A 449 -61.34 -0.19 -79.13
N GLY A 450 -62.48 0.52 -79.12
CA GLY A 450 -63.35 0.63 -77.96
C GLY A 450 -62.77 1.45 -76.80
N ILE A 451 -61.85 2.39 -77.06
CA ILE A 451 -61.21 3.22 -76.05
C ILE A 451 -61.48 4.71 -76.25
N SER A 452 -61.43 5.49 -75.16
CA SER A 452 -61.46 6.95 -75.25
C SER A 452 -60.14 7.51 -75.81
N PRO A 453 -60.14 8.51 -76.71
CA PRO A 453 -58.93 9.19 -77.17
C PRO A 453 -58.07 9.77 -76.03
N ASN A 454 -58.69 10.17 -74.92
CA ASN A 454 -57.98 10.67 -73.74
C ASN A 454 -57.07 9.61 -73.10
N THR A 455 -57.39 8.32 -73.27
CA THR A 455 -56.58 7.21 -72.77
C THR A 455 -55.18 7.22 -73.36
N LEU A 456 -55.04 7.59 -74.64
CA LEU A 456 -53.74 7.64 -75.33
C LEU A 456 -52.77 8.64 -74.70
N ARG A 457 -53.25 9.67 -74.00
CA ARG A 457 -52.39 10.65 -73.31
C ARG A 457 -51.44 10.00 -72.30
N TYR A 458 -51.84 8.87 -71.72
CA TYR A 458 -51.07 8.16 -70.70
C TYR A 458 -50.11 7.11 -71.28
N TYR A 459 -50.14 6.84 -72.59
CA TYR A 459 -49.37 5.80 -73.27
C TYR A 459 -48.64 6.39 -74.47
N ARG A 460 -47.38 6.76 -74.25
CA ARG A 460 -46.61 7.60 -75.18
C ARG A 460 -46.39 6.92 -76.53
N ARG A 461 -46.07 5.64 -76.56
CA ARG A 461 -45.84 4.85 -77.78
C ARG A 461 -47.15 4.64 -78.53
N ALA A 462 -48.21 4.24 -77.83
CA ALA A 462 -49.53 4.06 -78.44
C ALA A 462 -50.05 5.36 -79.06
N LYS A 463 -49.91 6.50 -78.36
CA LYS A 463 -50.25 7.81 -78.90
C LYS A 463 -49.42 8.16 -80.14
N ALA A 464 -48.11 7.99 -80.07
CA ALA A 464 -47.23 8.31 -81.20
C ALA A 464 -47.56 7.46 -82.44
N ALA A 465 -47.91 6.19 -82.26
CA ALA A 465 -48.35 5.32 -83.36
C ALA A 465 -49.63 5.85 -84.02
N VAL A 466 -50.67 6.15 -83.22
CA VAL A 466 -51.94 6.69 -83.74
C VAL A 466 -51.74 8.06 -84.41
N ASP A 467 -50.95 8.94 -83.81
CA ASP A 467 -50.66 10.28 -84.35
C ASP A 467 -49.91 10.17 -85.69
N ALA A 468 -48.97 9.22 -85.83
CA ALA A 468 -48.24 8.97 -87.08
C ALA A 468 -49.18 8.51 -88.20
N ILE A 469 -50.04 7.53 -87.91
CA ILE A 469 -51.03 6.99 -88.87
C ILE A 469 -52.01 8.10 -89.30
N ALA A 470 -52.60 8.82 -88.34
CA ALA A 470 -53.56 9.88 -88.63
C ALA A 470 -52.92 11.04 -89.41
N SER A 471 -51.66 11.38 -89.12
CA SER A 471 -50.92 12.40 -89.86
C SER A 471 -50.62 11.98 -91.29
N GLN A 472 -50.28 10.71 -91.51
CA GLN A 472 -50.05 10.17 -92.85
C GLN A 472 -51.33 10.22 -93.69
N TYR A 473 -52.44 9.70 -93.15
CA TYR A 473 -53.75 9.74 -93.82
C TYR A 473 -54.19 11.17 -94.17
N HIS A 474 -54.00 12.13 -93.25
CA HIS A 474 -54.31 13.53 -93.55
C HIS A 474 -53.46 14.08 -94.70
N ARG A 475 -52.17 13.71 -94.83
CA ARG A 475 -51.33 14.15 -95.96
C ARG A 475 -51.76 13.53 -97.29
N GLU A 476 -52.26 12.29 -97.27
CA GLU A 476 -52.68 11.57 -98.48
C GLU A 476 -54.07 12.04 -98.97
N CYS A 477 -55.01 12.30 -98.06
CA CYS A 477 -56.36 12.75 -98.42
C CYS A 477 -56.47 14.27 -98.67
N HIS A 478 -55.60 15.07 -98.05
CA HIS A 478 -55.48 16.49 -98.40
C HIS A 478 -54.35 16.67 -99.40
N THR A 479 -54.68 16.62 -100.69
CA THR A 479 -53.84 17.22 -101.74
C THR A 479 -53.39 18.61 -101.28
N PRO A 480 -52.09 18.95 -101.36
CA PRO A 480 -51.63 20.29 -101.06
C PRO A 480 -52.48 21.29 -101.85
N TRP A 481 -52.90 22.37 -101.20
CA TRP A 481 -53.65 23.46 -101.85
C TRP A 481 -52.96 24.01 -103.12
N GLN A 482 -51.69 23.66 -103.32
CA GLN A 482 -50.84 24.01 -104.47
C GLN A 482 -51.24 23.34 -105.80
N ASP A 483 -51.92 22.19 -105.80
CA ASP A 483 -52.32 21.52 -107.07
C ASP A 483 -53.64 22.04 -107.67
N ARG A 484 -54.40 22.89 -106.96
CA ARG A 484 -55.61 23.53 -107.52
C ARG A 484 -55.34 24.68 -108.49
N TYR A 485 -54.09 25.14 -108.61
CA TYR A 485 -53.69 26.28 -109.44
C TYR A 485 -52.60 25.97 -110.48
N ARG A 486 -52.32 24.69 -110.75
CA ARG A 486 -51.51 24.32 -111.92
C ARG A 486 -52.40 24.32 -113.16
N SER A 487 -52.51 25.48 -113.81
CA SER A 487 -53.01 25.57 -115.18
C SER A 487 -52.11 24.73 -116.11
N PRO A 488 -52.67 24.03 -117.11
CA PRO A 488 -51.89 23.38 -118.14
C PRO A 488 -51.45 24.43 -119.17
N ASP A 489 -50.13 24.66 -119.28
CA ASP A 489 -49.49 25.29 -120.44
C ASP A 489 -48.43 24.34 -121.00
#